data_AF-A0A239JEX0-F1
#
_entry.id   AF-A0A239JEX0-F1
#
_cell.length_a   1.000
_cell.length_b   1.000
_cell.length_c   1.000
_cell.angle_alpha   90.00
_cell.angle_beta   90.00
_cell.angle_gamma   90.00
#
_symmetry.space_group_name_H-M   'P 1'
#
loop_
_entity.id
_entity.type
_entity.pdbx_description
1 polymer ?
#
loop_
_entity_poly.entity_id
_entity_poly.type
_entity_poly.pdbx_seq_one_letter_code
_entity_poly.pdbx_strand_id
1 'polypeptide(L)'
;MARFEDLRRTLWDPGNRYGVQPPLTDRLVAEAERALRVTLPGSLLDLLRHQNGGVVAADRDAFPASRPNSWSADHVPFETVMGIGRQGKALSLLDSPYLVREWGLPTPVVLVSGGGPCSIALDYRECGPHGEPSMTWFDAELEEELPLAPDFRSFAEGLAPSADFA
;
A
#
# COMPACT_ATOMS: atom_id res chain seq x y z
N MET A 1 -21.44 -0.54 0.60
CA MET A 1 -20.03 -0.99 0.56
C MET A 1 -19.81 -1.69 -0.77
N ALA A 2 -18.80 -1.27 -1.54
CA ALA A 2 -18.41 -1.98 -2.74
C ALA A 2 -17.78 -3.32 -2.34
N ARG A 3 -18.09 -4.40 -3.05
CA ARG A 3 -17.44 -5.69 -2.82
C ARG A 3 -15.99 -5.57 -3.30
N PHE A 4 -15.02 -6.19 -2.61
CA PHE A 4 -13.61 -6.19 -3.02
C PHE A 4 -13.40 -6.53 -4.51
N GLU A 5 -14.21 -7.44 -5.05
CA GLU A 5 -14.28 -7.79 -6.48
C GLU A 5 -14.44 -6.57 -7.40
N ASP A 6 -15.37 -5.67 -7.08
CA ASP A 6 -15.66 -4.46 -7.85
C ASP A 6 -14.55 -3.43 -7.65
N LEU A 7 -14.08 -3.30 -6.41
CA LEU A 7 -13.03 -2.36 -6.02
C LEU A 7 -11.75 -2.58 -6.81
N ARG A 8 -11.33 -3.83 -7.04
CA ARG A 8 -10.12 -4.13 -7.81
C ARG A 8 -10.11 -3.50 -9.21
N ARG A 9 -11.29 -3.23 -9.78
CA ARG A 9 -11.46 -2.63 -11.10
C ARG A 9 -11.57 -1.11 -11.04
N THR A 10 -12.23 -0.58 -10.01
CA THR A 10 -12.51 0.85 -9.88
C THR A 10 -11.43 1.61 -9.11
N LEU A 11 -10.49 0.93 -8.45
CA LEU A 11 -9.43 1.58 -7.67
C LEU A 11 -8.52 2.47 -8.52
N TRP A 12 -8.35 2.17 -9.81
CA TRP A 12 -7.30 2.77 -10.63
C TRP A 12 -7.79 3.98 -11.41
N ASP A 13 -6.97 5.02 -11.49
CA ASP A 13 -7.20 6.13 -12.43
C ASP A 13 -6.99 5.65 -13.88
N PRO A 14 -8.03 5.61 -14.73
CA PRO A 14 -7.90 5.13 -16.12
C PRO A 14 -7.11 6.10 -17.01
N GLY A 15 -6.98 7.37 -16.61
CA GLY A 15 -6.25 8.40 -17.32
C GLY A 15 -4.77 8.46 -17.00
N ASN A 16 -4.31 7.78 -15.94
CA ASN A 16 -2.95 7.90 -15.45
C ASN A 16 -2.23 6.54 -15.35
N ARG A 17 -1.20 6.36 -16.18
CA ARG A 17 -0.40 5.12 -16.23
C ARG A 17 0.90 5.21 -15.43
N TYR A 18 1.13 6.28 -14.69
CA TYR A 18 2.31 6.39 -13.83
C TYR A 18 2.32 5.27 -12.79
N GLY A 19 3.48 4.63 -12.57
CA GLY A 19 3.63 3.55 -11.60
C GLY A 19 3.15 2.16 -12.05
N VAL A 20 2.44 2.05 -13.17
CA VAL A 20 1.94 0.77 -13.67
C VAL A 20 3.11 -0.10 -14.17
N GLN A 21 3.31 -1.25 -13.52
CA GLN A 21 4.30 -2.27 -13.86
C GLN A 21 3.74 -3.26 -14.91
N PRO A 22 4.58 -4.13 -15.52
CA PRO A 22 4.11 -5.21 -16.37
C PRO A 22 3.08 -6.10 -15.65
N PRO A 23 2.21 -6.81 -16.39
CA PRO A 23 1.25 -7.73 -15.80
C PRO A 23 1.90 -8.69 -14.79
N LEU A 24 1.26 -8.82 -13.63
CA LEU A 24 1.78 -9.64 -12.55
C LEU A 24 1.75 -11.12 -12.95
N THR A 25 2.88 -11.81 -12.75
CA THR A 25 3.00 -13.25 -12.99
C THR A 25 3.37 -13.96 -11.69
N ASP A 26 3.00 -15.23 -11.54
CA ASP A 26 3.35 -16.00 -10.32
C ASP A 26 4.87 -16.08 -10.10
N ARG A 27 5.65 -16.05 -11.19
CA ARG A 27 7.11 -15.96 -11.11
C ARG A 27 7.56 -14.65 -10.45
N LEU A 28 6.98 -13.52 -10.86
CA LEU A 28 7.30 -12.21 -10.26
C LEU A 28 6.88 -12.15 -8.80
N VAL A 29 5.73 -12.76 -8.44
CA VAL A 29 5.30 -12.88 -7.05
C VAL A 29 6.32 -13.66 -6.23
N ALA A 30 6.72 -14.85 -6.68
CA ALA A 30 7.69 -15.68 -5.98
C ALA A 30 9.09 -15.05 -5.89
N GLU A 31 9.48 -14.24 -6.89
CA GLU A 31 10.70 -13.43 -6.82
C GLU A 31 10.58 -12.31 -5.79
N ALA A 32 9.43 -11.62 -5.73
CA ALA A 32 9.18 -10.53 -4.79
C ALA A 32 9.11 -11.01 -3.34
N GLU A 33 8.33 -12.04 -3.04
CA GLU A 33 8.22 -12.63 -1.70
C GLU A 33 9.58 -13.10 -1.16
N ARG A 34 10.40 -13.71 -2.02
CA ARG A 34 11.77 -14.11 -1.66
C ARG A 34 12.70 -12.92 -1.44
N ALA A 35 12.58 -11.86 -2.24
CA ALA A 35 13.38 -10.65 -2.09
C ALA A 35 13.03 -9.89 -0.80
N LEU A 36 11.73 -9.80 -0.50
CA LEU A 36 11.18 -9.12 0.67
C LEU A 36 11.22 -9.98 1.94
N ARG A 37 11.40 -11.30 1.78
CA ARG A 37 11.37 -12.31 2.85
C ARG A 37 10.04 -12.35 3.61
N VAL A 38 8.94 -12.11 2.89
CA VAL A 38 7.58 -12.19 3.42
C VAL A 38 6.65 -12.90 2.44
N THR A 39 5.52 -13.39 2.92
CA THR A 39 4.38 -13.81 2.09
C THR A 39 3.46 -12.61 1.92
N LEU A 40 3.18 -12.22 0.67
CA LEU A 40 2.33 -11.07 0.39
C LEU A 40 0.84 -11.45 0.59
N PRO A 41 -0.01 -10.53 1.07
CA PRO A 41 -1.43 -10.80 1.25
C PRO A 41 -2.10 -11.23 -0.05
N GLY A 42 -2.93 -12.27 0.00
CA GLY A 42 -3.65 -12.75 -1.18
C GLY A 42 -4.53 -11.67 -1.80
N SER A 43 -5.16 -10.83 -0.98
CA SER A 43 -5.98 -9.70 -1.42
C SER A 43 -5.17 -8.65 -2.19
N LEU A 44 -3.94 -8.33 -1.75
CA LEU A 44 -3.05 -7.42 -2.48
C LEU A 44 -2.64 -8.03 -3.83
N LEU A 45 -2.26 -9.30 -3.86
CA LEU A 45 -1.88 -9.98 -5.10
C LEU A 45 -3.06 -10.02 -6.10
N ASP A 46 -4.26 -10.27 -5.60
CA ASP A 46 -5.48 -10.27 -6.38
C ASP A 46 -5.80 -8.91 -6.99
N LEU A 47 -5.51 -7.82 -6.27
CA LEU A 47 -5.58 -6.46 -6.79
C LEU A 47 -4.51 -6.23 -7.87
N LEU A 48 -3.26 -6.58 -7.58
CA LEU A 48 -2.12 -6.35 -8.48
C LEU A 48 -2.18 -7.21 -9.77
N ARG A 49 -2.90 -8.34 -9.75
CA ARG A 49 -3.22 -9.11 -10.95
C ARG A 49 -4.18 -8.39 -11.88
N HIS A 50 -5.05 -7.51 -11.36
CA HIS A 50 -5.90 -6.68 -12.21
C HIS A 50 -5.09 -5.55 -12.85
N GLN A 51 -4.32 -4.81 -12.04
CA GLN A 51 -3.34 -3.85 -12.51
C GLN A 51 -2.18 -3.78 -11.52
N ASN A 52 -0.96 -3.94 -12.03
CA ASN A 52 0.24 -4.09 -11.20
C ASN A 52 0.80 -2.74 -10.76
N GLY A 53 0.13 -2.10 -9.81
CA GLY A 53 0.46 -0.77 -9.31
C GLY A 53 -0.07 0.35 -10.20
N GLY A 54 0.02 1.58 -9.71
CA GLY A 54 -0.43 2.76 -10.43
C GLY A 54 -1.06 3.81 -9.52
N VAL A 55 -1.66 4.81 -10.14
CA VAL A 55 -2.37 5.90 -9.46
C VAL A 55 -3.78 5.45 -9.08
N VAL A 56 -4.19 5.78 -7.86
CA VAL A 56 -5.51 5.50 -7.32
C VAL A 56 -6.49 6.58 -7.79
N ALA A 57 -7.72 6.17 -8.11
CA ALA A 57 -8.78 7.07 -8.51
C ALA A 57 -9.21 7.97 -7.34
N ALA A 58 -9.62 9.20 -7.66
CA ALA A 58 -10.00 10.21 -6.68
C ALA A 58 -11.20 9.83 -5.79
N ASP A 59 -11.94 8.76 -6.11
CA ASP A 59 -13.01 8.25 -5.26
C ASP A 59 -12.51 7.28 -4.17
N ARG A 60 -11.20 7.01 -4.11
CA ARG A 60 -10.54 6.01 -3.25
C ARG A 60 -9.14 6.43 -2.76
N ASP A 61 -8.77 7.68 -2.93
CA ASP A 61 -7.41 8.20 -2.71
C ASP A 61 -7.10 8.54 -1.25
N ALA A 62 -7.97 8.17 -0.30
CA ALA A 62 -7.74 8.34 1.14
C ALA A 62 -8.30 7.18 1.98
N PHE A 63 -7.77 7.04 3.19
CA PHE A 63 -8.28 6.12 4.21
C PHE A 63 -8.63 6.89 5.50
N PRO A 64 -9.81 6.67 6.11
CA PRO A 64 -10.21 7.35 7.33
C PRO A 64 -9.30 6.99 8.52
N ALA A 65 -8.87 8.01 9.25
CA ALA A 65 -8.08 7.87 10.46
C ALA A 65 -8.98 7.99 11.71
N SER A 66 -8.75 7.13 12.70
CA SER A 66 -9.52 7.15 13.96
C SER A 66 -9.13 8.29 14.92
N ARG A 67 -8.00 8.96 14.63
CA ARG A 67 -7.45 10.08 15.39
C ARG A 67 -6.65 11.00 14.45
N PRO A 68 -6.44 12.27 14.82
CA PRO A 68 -5.52 13.15 14.11
C PRO A 68 -4.12 12.56 14.01
N ASN A 69 -3.46 12.85 12.90
CA ASN A 69 -2.09 12.46 12.58
C ASN A 69 -1.35 13.64 11.95
N SER A 70 -0.07 13.46 11.61
CA SER A 70 0.75 14.52 11.01
C SER A 70 0.23 15.07 9.68
N TRP A 71 -0.54 14.29 8.92
CA TRP A 71 -1.08 14.67 7.62
C TRP A 71 -2.40 15.42 7.74
N SER A 72 -3.34 14.89 8.53
CA SER A 72 -4.66 15.49 8.68
C SER A 72 -5.35 15.13 10.00
N ALA A 73 -6.51 15.73 10.25
CA ALA A 73 -7.30 15.47 11.44
C ALA A 73 -8.04 14.12 11.41
N ASP A 74 -8.34 13.58 10.23
CA ASP A 74 -9.34 12.51 10.07
C ASP A 74 -9.05 11.49 8.93
N HIS A 75 -7.95 11.62 8.20
CA HIS A 75 -7.55 10.68 7.14
C HIS A 75 -6.04 10.59 6.89
N VAL A 76 -5.63 9.63 6.07
CA VAL A 76 -4.29 9.50 5.50
C VAL A 76 -4.37 9.35 3.98
N PRO A 77 -3.40 9.86 3.21
CA PRO A 77 -3.44 9.82 1.74
C PRO A 77 -3.07 8.42 1.22
N PHE A 78 -3.73 8.01 0.14
CA PHE A 78 -3.47 6.75 -0.58
C PHE A 78 -3.53 6.96 -2.10
N GLU A 79 -2.67 7.84 -2.59
CA GLU A 79 -2.69 8.32 -3.98
C GLU A 79 -2.17 7.31 -5.01
N THR A 80 -1.33 6.38 -4.58
CA THR A 80 -0.70 5.39 -5.46
C THR A 80 -0.61 4.03 -4.78
N VAL A 81 -0.61 2.97 -5.59
CA VAL A 81 -0.24 1.63 -5.16
C VAL A 81 1.06 1.26 -5.85
N MET A 82 2.07 0.88 -5.08
CA MET A 82 3.30 0.33 -5.60
C MET A 82 3.02 -1.03 -6.26
N GLY A 83 3.57 -1.24 -7.46
CA GLY A 83 3.51 -2.53 -8.15
C GLY A 83 4.66 -3.45 -7.74
N ILE A 84 4.66 -4.67 -8.30
CA ILE A 84 5.78 -5.60 -8.26
C ILE A 84 6.49 -5.57 -9.61
N GLY A 85 7.68 -5.01 -9.65
CA GLY A 85 8.46 -4.92 -10.87
C GLY A 85 9.62 -3.95 -10.71
N ARG A 86 10.40 -3.81 -11.76
CA ARG A 86 11.52 -2.83 -11.84
C ARG A 86 11.44 -1.99 -13.10
N GLN A 87 10.25 -1.89 -13.71
CA GLN A 87 10.08 -1.14 -14.93
C GLN A 87 9.81 0.33 -14.61
N GLY A 88 10.47 1.21 -15.37
CA GLY A 88 10.29 2.66 -15.23
C GLY A 88 11.07 3.23 -14.04
N LYS A 89 10.72 4.46 -13.67
CA LYS A 89 11.36 5.21 -12.58
C LYS A 89 10.51 5.26 -11.31
N ALA A 90 9.34 4.61 -11.31
CA ALA A 90 8.44 4.61 -10.18
C ALA A 90 8.91 3.59 -9.12
N LEU A 91 8.62 3.89 -7.86
CA LEU A 91 8.86 2.97 -6.75
C LEU A 91 7.96 1.74 -6.86
N SER A 92 8.47 0.63 -6.33
CA SER A 92 7.80 -0.67 -6.31
C SER A 92 7.90 -1.27 -4.91
N LEU A 93 7.13 -2.34 -4.67
CA LEU A 93 7.24 -3.12 -3.43
C LEU A 93 8.68 -3.56 -3.18
N LEU A 94 9.45 -3.83 -4.24
CA LEU A 94 10.85 -4.29 -4.17
C LEU A 94 11.82 -3.23 -3.64
N ASP A 95 11.40 -1.97 -3.60
CA ASP A 95 12.19 -0.86 -3.05
C ASP A 95 11.97 -0.71 -1.53
N SER A 96 10.99 -1.41 -0.95
CA SER A 96 10.69 -1.38 0.48
C SER A 96 11.90 -1.59 1.38
N PRO A 97 12.80 -2.57 1.15
CA PRO A 97 13.96 -2.75 2.03
C PRO A 97 14.92 -1.55 2.02
N TYR A 98 15.01 -0.84 0.90
CA TYR A 98 15.79 0.39 0.82
C TYR A 98 15.09 1.53 1.58
N LEU A 99 13.80 1.75 1.31
CA LEU A 99 13.01 2.81 1.92
C LEU A 99 12.87 2.65 3.45
N VAL A 100 12.64 1.43 3.92
CA VAL A 100 12.58 1.11 5.36
C VAL A 100 13.88 1.48 6.06
N ARG A 101 15.04 1.24 5.43
CA ARG A 101 16.33 1.64 6.00
C ARG A 101 16.57 3.14 5.93
N GLU A 102 16.25 3.76 4.79
CA GLU A 102 16.43 5.20 4.58
C GLU A 102 15.66 6.01 5.63
N TRP A 103 14.42 5.60 5.90
CA TRP A 103 13.51 6.29 6.80
C TRP A 103 13.49 5.73 8.22
N GLY A 104 14.38 4.79 8.56
CA GLY A 104 14.47 4.22 9.91
C GLY A 104 13.20 3.51 10.38
N LEU A 105 12.37 3.02 9.46
CA LEU A 105 11.09 2.40 9.77
C LEU A 105 11.28 1.05 10.50
N PRO A 106 10.30 0.64 11.31
CA PRO A 106 10.33 -0.67 11.94
C PRO A 106 10.36 -1.81 10.92
N THR A 107 10.79 -3.00 11.36
CA THR A 107 10.90 -4.19 10.52
C THR A 107 10.33 -5.41 11.25
N PRO A 108 9.66 -6.35 10.55
CA PRO A 108 9.41 -6.39 9.10
C PRO A 108 8.17 -5.61 8.64
N VAL A 109 8.35 -4.66 7.72
CA VAL A 109 7.26 -3.97 7.00
C VAL A 109 7.54 -3.91 5.49
N VAL A 110 6.48 -3.83 4.68
CA VAL A 110 6.57 -3.67 3.21
C VAL A 110 5.70 -2.50 2.77
N LEU A 111 6.29 -1.50 2.12
CA LEU A 111 5.59 -0.30 1.69
C LEU A 111 4.67 -0.64 0.50
N VAL A 112 3.45 -0.14 0.58
CA VAL A 112 2.42 -0.26 -0.47
C VAL A 112 2.16 1.08 -1.13
N SER A 113 2.33 2.18 -0.41
CA SER A 113 2.16 3.55 -0.93
C SER A 113 3.14 4.53 -0.28
N GLY A 114 3.40 5.64 -0.97
CA GLY A 114 4.34 6.67 -0.53
C GLY A 114 5.75 6.49 -1.11
N GLY A 115 6.77 6.75 -0.28
CA GLY A 115 8.18 6.69 -0.69
C GLY A 115 9.03 7.86 -0.23
N GLY A 116 8.38 8.89 0.34
CA GLY A 116 9.01 9.90 1.18
C GLY A 116 8.88 9.56 2.67
N PRO A 117 8.85 10.57 3.56
CA PRO A 117 8.78 10.35 5.01
C PRO A 117 7.45 9.73 5.45
N CYS A 118 6.37 10.02 4.72
CA CYS A 118 5.06 9.41 4.94
C CYS A 118 4.87 8.18 4.03
N SER A 119 4.41 7.06 4.60
CA SER A 119 4.12 5.84 3.85
C SER A 119 3.02 4.99 4.48
N ILE A 120 2.34 4.20 3.66
CA ILE A 120 1.42 3.16 4.11
C ILE A 120 2.06 1.81 3.81
N ALA A 121 2.15 0.94 4.81
CA ALA A 121 2.84 -0.33 4.71
C ALA A 121 2.06 -1.49 5.33
N LEU A 122 2.36 -2.69 4.81
CA LEU A 122 2.04 -3.97 5.41
C LEU A 122 2.96 -4.17 6.60
N ASP A 123 2.39 -4.33 7.78
CA ASP A 123 3.11 -4.50 9.03
C ASP A 123 3.06 -5.96 9.50
N TYR A 124 4.21 -6.63 9.43
CA TYR A 124 4.36 -8.04 9.78
C TYR A 124 4.93 -8.24 11.19
N ARG A 125 5.15 -7.17 11.97
CA ARG A 125 5.79 -7.28 13.29
C ARG A 125 5.04 -8.23 14.23
N GLU A 126 3.72 -8.20 14.21
CA GLU A 126 2.90 -9.02 15.10
C GLU A 126 2.64 -10.43 14.55
N CYS A 127 2.31 -10.55 13.27
CA CYS A 127 1.93 -11.84 12.66
C CYS A 127 3.12 -12.66 12.13
N GLY A 128 4.31 -12.04 12.06
CA GLY A 128 5.51 -12.62 11.45
C GLY A 128 5.48 -12.59 9.92
N PRO A 129 6.61 -12.87 9.25
CA PRO A 129 6.78 -12.68 7.81
C PRO A 129 5.85 -13.54 6.91
N HIS A 130 5.18 -14.54 7.47
CA HIS A 130 4.30 -15.44 6.72
C HIS A 130 2.85 -15.41 7.23
N GLY A 131 2.51 -14.47 8.12
CA GLY A 131 1.15 -14.23 8.58
C GLY A 131 0.39 -13.25 7.67
N GLU A 132 -0.87 -12.98 8.02
CA GLU A 132 -1.63 -11.88 7.41
C GLU A 132 -1.25 -10.56 8.12
N PRO A 133 -0.59 -9.61 7.44
CA PRO A 133 -0.14 -8.36 8.04
C PRO A 133 -1.27 -7.34 8.18
N SER A 134 -1.20 -6.51 9.22
CA SER A 134 -2.02 -5.31 9.34
C SER A 134 -1.55 -4.20 8.41
N MET A 135 -2.38 -3.18 8.22
CA MET A 135 -2.02 -1.95 7.49
C MET A 135 -1.72 -0.84 8.49
N THR A 136 -0.55 -0.21 8.33
CA THR A 136 -0.09 0.88 9.22
C THR A 136 0.39 2.05 8.37
N TRP A 137 0.01 3.26 8.75
CA TRP A 137 0.60 4.50 8.25
C TRP A 137 1.77 4.90 9.14
N PHE A 138 2.83 5.38 8.51
CA PHE A 138 4.07 5.82 9.13
C PHE A 138 4.38 7.24 8.69
N ASP A 139 4.77 8.08 9.65
CA ASP A 139 5.52 9.30 9.42
C ASP A 139 6.90 9.15 10.08
N ALA A 140 7.93 8.99 9.23
CA ALA A 140 9.30 8.82 9.68
C ALA A 140 9.94 10.10 10.25
N GLU A 141 9.48 11.29 9.84
CA GLU A 141 10.03 12.56 10.33
C GLU A 141 9.54 12.88 11.75
N LEU A 142 8.28 12.52 12.04
CA LEU A 142 7.67 12.74 13.35
C LEU A 142 7.70 11.51 14.26
N GLU A 143 8.27 10.40 13.79
CA GLU A 143 8.28 9.10 14.49
C GLU A 143 6.85 8.66 14.89
N GLU A 144 5.87 8.92 14.01
CA GLU A 144 4.46 8.60 14.25
C GLU A 144 4.05 7.32 13.52
N GLU A 145 3.31 6.47 14.22
CA GLU A 145 2.69 5.26 13.66
C GLU A 145 1.18 5.26 13.94
N LEU A 146 0.38 4.96 12.92
CA LEU A 146 -1.08 4.84 13.02
C LEU A 146 -1.56 3.52 12.41
N PRO A 147 -2.08 2.58 13.21
CA PRO A 147 -2.79 1.42 12.70
C PRO A 147 -4.04 1.84 11.91
N LEU A 148 -4.19 1.31 10.70
CA LEU A 148 -5.30 1.66 9.79
C LEU A 148 -6.33 0.54 9.71
N ALA A 149 -5.89 -0.70 9.50
CA ALA A 149 -6.77 -1.85 9.30
C ALA A 149 -6.09 -3.16 9.71
N PRO A 150 -6.84 -4.20 10.08
CA PRO A 150 -6.28 -5.50 10.47
C PRO A 150 -5.65 -6.28 9.31
N ASP A 151 -6.00 -5.95 8.06
CA ASP A 151 -5.50 -6.61 6.85
C ASP A 151 -5.68 -5.71 5.63
N PHE A 152 -5.03 -6.07 4.51
CA PHE A 152 -5.08 -5.27 3.27
C PHE A 152 -6.50 -5.18 2.68
N ARG A 153 -7.31 -6.24 2.81
CA ARG A 153 -8.67 -6.25 2.24
C ARG A 153 -9.57 -5.27 3.00
N SER A 154 -9.54 -5.31 4.33
CA SER A 154 -10.26 -4.40 5.22
C SER A 154 -9.85 -2.95 4.96
N PHE A 155 -8.55 -2.70 4.74
CA PHE A 155 -8.06 -1.38 4.32
C PHE A 155 -8.65 -0.94 2.98
N ALA A 156 -8.53 -1.78 1.95
CA ALA A 156 -9.01 -1.45 0.61
C ALA A 156 -10.53 -1.19 0.59
N GLU A 157 -11.33 -2.04 1.25
CA GLU A 157 -12.79 -1.87 1.36
C GLU A 157 -13.20 -0.60 2.12
N GLY A 158 -12.31 -0.03 2.95
CA GLY A 158 -12.50 1.21 3.70
C GLY A 158 -12.02 2.49 3.02
N LEU A 159 -11.41 2.41 1.83
CA LEU A 159 -10.96 3.58 1.08
C LEU A 159 -12.13 4.46 0.66
N ALA A 160 -11.91 5.78 0.74
CA ALA A 160 -12.88 6.82 0.44
C ALA A 160 -12.23 7.97 -0.34
N PRO A 161 -13.02 8.86 -0.97
CA PRO A 161 -12.51 10.08 -1.57
C PRO A 161 -11.90 11.00 -0.50
N SER A 162 -10.70 11.52 -0.76
CA SER A 162 -10.07 12.57 0.06
C SER A 162 -10.97 13.79 0.23
N ALA A 163 -11.75 14.12 -0.81
CA ALA A 163 -12.71 15.22 -0.83
C ALA A 163 -13.90 15.06 0.13
N ASP A 164 -14.12 13.86 0.69
CA ASP A 164 -15.16 13.64 1.71
C ASP A 164 -14.68 14.03 3.12
N PHE A 165 -13.38 14.30 3.29
CA PHE A 165 -12.75 14.70 4.54
C PHE A 165 -12.52 16.21 4.60
N ALA A 166 -12.51 16.77 5.82
CA ALA A 166 -12.59 18.22 6.07
C ALA A 166 -11.23 18.93 6.19
#